data_AF-A0A1Z5ID72-F1
#
_entry.id   AF-A0A1Z5ID72-F1
#
_cell.length_a   1.000
_cell.length_b   1.000
_cell.length_c   1.000
_cell.angle_alpha   90.00
_cell.angle_beta   90.00
_cell.angle_gamma   90.00
#
_symmetry.space_group_name_H-M   'P 1'
#
loop_
_entity.id
_entity.type
_entity.pdbx_description
1 polymer ?
#
loop_
_entity_poly.entity_id
_entity_poly.type
_entity_poly.pdbx_seq_one_letter_code
_entity_poly.pdbx_strand_id
1 'polypeptide(L)'
;MFKKYAVTSWITAICLCLITVIAAISRNNLTYQVAVSVVSYLGVYAISLYLAKHNGTEKIILTFVNILAVAMLVAMVINAFKKYSGLTTVALLIVCAVGIVTGIMAIWYNNRFEKEKPADSKEH
;
A
#
# COMPACT_ATOMS: atom_id res chain seq x y z
N MET A 1 -6.60 -3.11 -17.23
CA MET A 1 -5.77 -3.60 -16.10
C MET A 1 -5.15 -2.47 -15.29
N PHE A 2 -4.53 -1.47 -15.95
CA PHE A 2 -3.87 -0.32 -15.31
C PHE A 2 -4.69 0.38 -14.20
N LYS A 3 -5.96 0.70 -14.49
CA LYS A 3 -6.85 1.38 -13.52
C LYS A 3 -7.09 0.58 -12.23
N LYS A 4 -7.14 -0.76 -12.27
CA LYS A 4 -7.56 -1.55 -11.11
C LYS A 4 -6.46 -1.63 -10.05
N TYR A 5 -5.23 -1.96 -10.45
CA TYR A 5 -4.12 -2.04 -9.49
C TYR A 5 -3.71 -0.65 -8.97
N ALA A 6 -3.78 0.38 -9.81
CA ALA A 6 -3.45 1.75 -9.40
C ALA A 6 -4.41 2.26 -8.31
N VAL A 7 -5.71 2.01 -8.48
CA VAL A 7 -6.72 2.37 -7.47
C VAL A 7 -6.50 1.60 -6.17
N THR A 8 -6.28 0.29 -6.23
CA THR A 8 -6.02 -0.53 -5.02
C THR A 8 -4.73 -0.12 -4.30
N SER A 9 -3.68 0.27 -5.04
CA SER A 9 -2.44 0.79 -4.48
C SER A 9 -2.66 2.15 -3.78
N TRP A 10 -3.41 3.06 -4.40
CA TRP A 10 -3.75 4.33 -3.76
C TRP A 10 -4.57 4.15 -2.49
N ILE A 11 -5.54 3.23 -2.48
CA ILE A 11 -6.30 2.92 -1.25
C ILE A 11 -5.37 2.42 -0.15
N THR A 12 -4.41 1.55 -0.49
CA THR A 12 -3.41 1.04 0.46
C THR A 12 -2.54 2.17 1.04
N ALA A 13 -2.11 3.10 0.20
CA ALA A 13 -1.35 4.29 0.63
C ALA A 13 -2.16 5.19 1.57
N ILE A 14 -3.44 5.40 1.27
CA ILE A 14 -4.36 6.18 2.12
C ILE A 14 -4.55 5.49 3.46
N CYS A 15 -4.73 4.17 3.49
CA CYS A 15 -4.82 3.39 4.73
C CYS A 15 -3.55 3.55 5.57
N LEU A 16 -2.35 3.49 4.97
CA LEU A 16 -1.09 3.77 5.67
C LEU A 16 -1.07 5.17 6.28
N CYS A 17 -1.49 6.19 5.52
CA CYS A 17 -1.53 7.55 6.05
C CYS A 17 -2.51 7.69 7.22
N LEU A 18 -3.71 7.11 7.08
CA LEU A 18 -4.74 7.14 8.11
C LEU A 18 -4.27 6.45 9.41
N ILE A 19 -3.62 5.29 9.34
CA ILE A 19 -3.11 4.65 10.57
C ILE A 19 -2.06 5.51 11.27
N THR A 20 -1.18 6.21 10.53
CA THR A 20 -0.15 7.07 11.12
C THR A 20 -0.78 8.28 11.80
N VAL A 21 -1.77 8.90 11.17
CA VAL A 21 -2.50 10.05 11.72
C VAL A 21 -3.33 9.64 12.94
N ILE A 22 -4.11 8.57 12.85
CA ILE A 22 -4.93 8.08 13.98
C ILE A 22 -4.05 7.68 15.16
N ALA A 23 -2.93 6.98 14.91
CA ALA A 23 -1.97 6.61 15.94
C ALA A 23 -1.36 7.83 16.63
N ALA A 24 -1.00 8.86 15.86
CA ALA A 24 -0.42 10.10 16.38
C ALA A 24 -1.43 10.91 17.21
N ILE A 25 -2.67 11.07 16.71
CA ILE A 25 -3.76 11.75 17.43
C ILE A 25 -4.05 11.03 18.73
N SER A 26 -4.20 9.70 18.71
CA SER A 26 -4.51 8.93 19.92
C SER A 26 -3.44 9.03 21.01
N ARG A 27 -2.20 9.36 20.64
CA ARG A 27 -1.09 9.55 21.58
C ARG A 27 -0.82 11.03 21.89
N ASN A 28 -1.63 11.96 21.38
CA ASN A 28 -1.37 13.40 21.42
C ASN A 28 0.04 13.80 20.98
N ASN A 29 0.60 13.05 20.01
CA ASN A 29 1.97 13.22 19.51
C ASN A 29 1.95 13.62 18.03
N LEU A 30 1.22 14.71 17.73
CA LEU A 30 1.19 15.32 16.39
C LEU A 30 2.48 16.12 16.17
N THR A 31 3.52 15.43 15.73
CA THR A 31 4.81 16.05 15.41
C THR A 31 4.98 16.24 13.91
N TYR A 32 5.90 17.12 13.51
CA TYR A 32 6.28 17.32 12.10
C TYR A 32 6.65 16.00 11.39
N GLN A 33 7.20 15.04 12.13
CA GLN A 33 7.58 13.73 11.62
C GLN A 33 6.39 12.90 11.10
N VAL A 34 5.19 13.09 11.66
CA VAL A 34 3.96 12.45 11.19
C VAL A 34 3.58 12.97 9.81
N ALA A 35 3.62 14.29 9.61
CA ALA A 35 3.34 14.91 8.31
C ALA A 35 4.36 14.49 7.25
N VAL A 36 5.65 14.47 7.59
CA VAL A 36 6.71 13.98 6.70
C VAL A 36 6.46 12.52 6.30
N SER A 37 6.04 11.67 7.24
CA SER A 37 5.74 10.26 6.96
C SER A 37 4.57 10.11 5.99
N VAL A 38 3.48 10.86 6.20
CA VAL A 38 2.31 10.87 5.30
C VAL A 38 2.71 11.33 3.89
N VAL A 39 3.42 12.44 3.77
CA VAL A 39 3.89 12.95 2.47
C VAL A 39 4.83 11.94 1.80
N SER A 40 5.69 11.27 2.57
CA SER A 40 6.61 10.26 2.05
C SER A 40 5.85 9.05 1.49
N TYR A 41 4.84 8.54 2.19
CA TYR A 41 4.02 7.44 1.68
C TYR A 41 3.31 7.81 0.38
N LEU A 42 2.69 8.99 0.31
CA LEU A 42 2.04 9.48 -0.91
C LEU A 42 3.05 9.66 -2.05
N GLY A 43 4.24 10.20 -1.76
CA GLY A 43 5.30 10.41 -2.74
C GLY A 43 5.84 9.10 -3.31
N VAL A 44 6.16 8.12 -2.46
CA VAL A 44 6.65 6.80 -2.89
C VAL A 44 5.62 6.11 -3.78
N TYR A 45 4.33 6.17 -3.43
CA TYR A 45 3.27 5.59 -4.25
C TYR A 45 3.05 6.34 -5.57
N ALA A 46 3.10 7.69 -5.56
CA ALA A 46 2.98 8.49 -6.77
C ALA A 46 4.10 8.19 -7.78
N ILE A 47 5.35 8.15 -7.30
CA ILE A 47 6.52 7.83 -8.11
C ILE A 47 6.41 6.39 -8.62
N SER A 48 6.14 5.42 -7.74
CA SER A 48 6.04 4.00 -8.13
C SER A 48 4.94 3.74 -9.17
N LEU A 49 3.79 4.43 -9.06
CA LEU A 49 2.70 4.32 -10.03
C LEU A 49 3.00 5.02 -11.35
N TYR A 50 3.70 6.16 -11.31
CA TYR A 50 4.16 6.85 -12.50
C TYR A 50 5.12 5.98 -13.30
N LEU A 51 6.09 5.37 -12.63
CA LEU A 51 7.06 4.44 -13.24
C LEU A 51 6.34 3.19 -13.80
N ALA A 52 5.49 2.53 -13.01
CA ALA A 52 4.74 1.34 -13.44
C ALA A 52 3.84 1.54 -14.69
N LYS A 53 3.56 2.80 -15.08
CA LYS A 53 2.84 3.14 -16.31
C LYS A 53 3.61 2.89 -17.59
N HIS A 54 4.92 3.04 -17.55
CA HIS A 54 5.75 3.08 -18.75
C HIS A 54 6.56 1.81 -18.96
N ASN A 55 6.81 1.01 -17.92
CA ASN A 55 7.72 -0.12 -18.02
C ASN A 55 7.29 -1.37 -17.21
N GLY A 56 7.62 -2.56 -17.71
CA GLY A 56 7.31 -3.84 -17.06
C GLY A 56 8.10 -4.05 -15.76
N THR A 57 9.41 -3.80 -15.80
CA THR A 57 10.31 -3.88 -14.64
C THR A 57 9.88 -2.96 -13.50
N GLU A 58 9.30 -1.80 -13.82
CA GLU A 58 8.87 -0.81 -12.83
C GLU A 58 7.60 -1.20 -12.08
N LYS A 59 6.80 -2.11 -12.64
CA LYS A 59 5.71 -2.72 -11.88
C LYS A 59 6.24 -3.62 -10.75
N ILE A 60 7.44 -4.19 -10.86
CA ILE A 60 8.05 -4.99 -9.77
C ILE A 60 8.29 -4.09 -8.55
N ILE A 61 8.74 -2.86 -8.77
CA ILE A 61 8.94 -1.85 -7.72
C ILE A 61 7.62 -1.57 -7.01
N LEU A 62 6.54 -1.33 -7.76
CA LEU A 62 5.21 -1.11 -7.18
C LEU A 62 4.69 -2.31 -6.38
N THR A 63 4.93 -3.54 -6.86
CA THR A 63 4.57 -4.76 -6.11
C THR A 63 5.35 -4.83 -4.79
N PHE A 64 6.65 -4.54 -4.82
CA PHE A 64 7.49 -4.54 -3.62
C PHE A 64 7.02 -3.48 -2.60
N VAL A 65 6.69 -2.28 -3.06
CA VAL A 65 6.11 -1.21 -2.22
C VAL A 65 4.80 -1.68 -1.57
N ASN A 66 3.91 -2.33 -2.31
CA ASN A 66 2.67 -2.88 -1.74
C ASN A 66 2.93 -4.00 -0.72
N ILE A 67 3.93 -4.86 -0.93
CA ILE A 67 4.31 -5.90 0.04
C ILE A 67 4.79 -5.27 1.35
N LEU A 68 5.67 -4.27 1.26
CA LEU A 68 6.14 -3.52 2.44
C LEU A 68 4.98 -2.83 3.17
N ALA A 69 4.06 -2.21 2.43
CA ALA A 69 2.87 -1.59 3.00
C ALA A 69 2.01 -2.60 3.78
N VAL A 70 1.75 -3.78 3.21
CA VAL A 70 1.01 -4.86 3.88
C VAL A 70 1.74 -5.30 5.15
N ALA A 71 3.07 -5.46 5.11
CA ALA A 71 3.85 -5.82 6.29
C ALA A 71 3.74 -4.76 7.41
N MET A 72 3.80 -3.48 7.06
CA MET A 72 3.61 -2.37 8.01
C MET A 72 2.20 -2.37 8.61
N LEU A 73 1.16 -2.62 7.80
CA LEU A 73 -0.22 -2.70 8.28
C LEU A 73 -0.42 -3.89 9.23
N VAL A 74 0.16 -5.06 8.93
CA VAL A 74 0.11 -6.23 9.82
C VAL A 74 0.83 -5.96 11.14
N ALA A 75 2.00 -5.32 11.10
CA ALA A 75 2.69 -4.90 12.31
C ALA A 75 1.85 -3.90 13.13
N MET A 76 1.12 -3.01 12.46
CA MET A 76 0.22 -2.07 13.11
C MET A 76 -0.97 -2.77 13.76
N VAL A 77 -1.53 -3.84 13.17
CA VAL A 77 -2.57 -4.67 13.81
C VAL A 77 -2.09 -5.22 15.15
N ILE A 78 -0.88 -5.78 15.19
CA ILE A 78 -0.29 -6.32 16.43
C ILE A 78 -0.11 -5.21 17.47
N ASN A 79 0.37 -4.04 17.05
CA ASN A 79 0.51 -2.88 17.92
C ASN A 79 -0.83 -2.31 18.40
N ALA A 80 -1.87 -2.34 17.57
CA ALA A 80 -3.23 -1.91 17.89
C ALA A 80 -3.78 -2.70 19.08
N PHE A 81 -3.67 -4.04 19.03
CA PHE A 81 -4.11 -4.90 20.14
C PHE A 81 -3.30 -4.72 21.42
N LYS A 82 -1.99 -4.45 21.33
CA LYS A 82 -1.12 -4.34 22.51
C LYS A 82 -1.15 -2.97 23.19
N LYS A 83 -1.28 -1.89 22.42
CA LYS A 83 -1.00 -0.52 22.90
C LYS A 83 -2.18 0.43 22.84
N TYR A 84 -3.29 0.06 22.21
CA TYR A 84 -4.47 0.92 22.10
C TYR A 84 -5.66 0.22 22.76
N SER A 85 -6.58 1.01 23.32
CA SER A 85 -7.80 0.52 23.93
C SER A 85 -9.03 1.28 23.41
N GLY A 86 -10.20 0.66 23.57
CA GLY A 86 -11.48 1.27 23.24
C GLY A 86 -11.67 1.51 21.74
N LEU A 87 -12.31 2.64 21.41
CA LEU A 87 -12.73 2.99 20.04
C LEU A 87 -11.54 3.14 19.08
N THR A 88 -10.39 3.58 19.57
CA THR A 88 -9.18 3.74 18.73
C THR A 88 -8.69 2.40 18.19
N THR A 89 -8.72 1.33 19.00
CA THR A 89 -8.33 -0.01 18.56
C THR A 89 -9.24 -0.48 17.43
N VAL A 90 -10.55 -0.32 17.59
CA VAL A 90 -11.54 -0.72 16.57
C VAL A 90 -11.30 0.05 15.26
N ALA A 91 -11.10 1.37 15.34
CA ALA A 91 -10.82 2.20 14.17
C ALA A 91 -9.53 1.77 13.45
N LEU A 92 -8.44 1.56 14.19
CA LEU A 92 -7.16 1.12 13.64
C LEU A 92 -7.28 -0.25 12.96
N LEU A 93 -8.01 -1.19 13.57
CA LEU A 93 -8.21 -2.52 13.00
C LEU A 93 -9.02 -2.48 11.70
N ILE A 94 -10.07 -1.66 11.63
CA ILE A 94 -10.86 -1.49 10.40
C ILE A 94 -9.98 -0.95 9.27
N VAL A 95 -9.22 0.12 9.54
CA VAL A 95 -8.33 0.73 8.54
C VAL A 95 -7.24 -0.25 8.11
N CYS A 96 -6.66 -0.99 9.05
CA CYS A 96 -5.66 -2.03 8.73
C CYS A 96 -6.25 -3.17 7.90
N ALA A 97 -7.45 -3.65 8.23
CA ALA A 97 -8.11 -4.72 7.49
C ALA A 97 -8.38 -4.30 6.03
N VAL A 98 -8.93 -3.10 5.82
CA VAL A 98 -9.14 -2.55 4.48
C VAL A 98 -7.82 -2.43 3.73
N GLY A 99 -6.81 -1.82 4.35
CA GLY A 99 -5.50 -1.63 3.73
C GLY A 99 -4.79 -2.94 3.36
N ILE A 100 -4.88 -3.96 4.22
CA ILE A 100 -4.28 -5.29 3.96
C ILE A 100 -4.98 -5.95 2.77
N VAL A 101 -6.32 -5.97 2.77
CA VAL A 101 -7.10 -6.58 1.68
C VAL A 101 -6.81 -5.87 0.35
N THR A 102 -6.80 -4.55 0.33
CA THR A 102 -6.50 -3.78 -0.89
C THR A 102 -5.05 -3.92 -1.31
N GLY A 103 -4.11 -4.02 -0.37
CA GLY A 103 -2.69 -4.25 -0.64
C GLY A 103 -2.44 -5.61 -1.27
N ILE A 104 -3.07 -6.67 -0.74
CA ILE A 104 -3.01 -8.02 -1.31
C ILE A 104 -3.65 -8.05 -2.71
N MET A 105 -4.80 -7.38 -2.90
CA MET A 105 -5.41 -7.26 -4.24
C MET A 105 -4.51 -6.49 -5.21
N ALA A 106 -3.85 -5.42 -4.77
CA ALA A 106 -2.91 -4.66 -5.60
C ALA A 106 -1.71 -5.52 -6.02
N ILE A 107 -1.16 -6.30 -5.09
CA ILE A 107 -0.11 -7.29 -5.38
C ILE A 107 -0.63 -8.28 -6.40
N TRP A 108 -1.81 -8.89 -6.20
CA TRP A 108 -2.30 -9.91 -7.12
C TRP A 108 -2.63 -9.38 -8.52
N TYR A 109 -3.19 -8.17 -8.63
CA TYR A 109 -3.48 -7.54 -9.92
C TYR A 109 -2.22 -7.09 -10.65
N ASN A 110 -1.17 -6.71 -9.93
CA ASN A 110 0.10 -6.32 -10.52
C ASN A 110 0.99 -7.53 -10.82
N ASN A 111 0.94 -8.57 -9.97
CA ASN A 111 1.73 -9.80 -10.06
C ASN A 111 1.19 -10.82 -11.09
N ARG A 112 0.05 -10.53 -11.75
CA ARG A 112 -0.29 -11.13 -13.06
C ARG A 112 0.64 -10.60 -14.17
N PHE A 113 1.94 -10.57 -13.90
CA PHE A 113 2.96 -10.51 -14.93
C PHE A 113 2.77 -11.74 -15.82
N GLU A 114 2.64 -11.46 -17.11
CA GLU A 114 2.83 -12.40 -18.21
C GLU A 114 2.05 -13.72 -18.10
N LYS A 115 0.80 -13.72 -18.61
CA LYS A 115 0.62 -14.67 -19.71
C LYS A 115 1.58 -14.19 -20.78
N GLU A 116 2.73 -14.86 -20.92
CA GLU A 116 3.57 -14.73 -22.10
C GLU A 116 2.63 -14.69 -23.31
N LYS A 117 2.69 -13.62 -24.10
CA LYS A 117 2.26 -13.78 -25.49
C LYS A 117 3.21 -14.87 -26.00
N PRO A 118 2.73 -16.03 -26.48
CA PRO A 118 3.62 -16.98 -27.12
C PRO A 118 4.38 -16.18 -28.17
N ALA A 119 5.71 -16.29 -28.17
CA ALA A 119 6.53 -15.74 -29.23
C ALA A 119 5.91 -16.22 -30.54
N ASP A 120 5.28 -15.32 -31.29
CA ASP A 120 4.91 -15.57 -32.67
C ASP A 120 6.24 -15.60 -33.43
N SER A 121 6.92 -16.74 -33.32
CA SER A 121 8.08 -17.08 -34.13
C SER A 121 7.58 -17.40 -35.53
N LYS A 122 7.04 -16.37 -36.19
CA LYS A 122 7.05 -16.28 -37.64
C LYS A 122 8.39 -15.67 -38.01
N GLU A 123 9.40 -16.51 -38.06
CA GLU A 123 10.52 -16.25 -38.96
C GLU A 123 10.46 -17.28 -40.07
N HIS A 124 10.48 -16.72 -41.28
CA HIS A 124 10.38 -17.34 -42.59
C HIS A 124 11.61 -18.21 -42.92
#